data_AF-A0A838JSP5-F1
#
_entry.id   AF-A0A838JSP5-F1
#
_cell.length_a   1.000
_cell.length_b   1.000
_cell.length_c   1.000
_cell.angle_alpha   90.00
_cell.angle_beta   90.00
_cell.angle_gamma   90.00
#
_symmetry.space_group_name_H-M   'P 1'
#
loop_
_entity.id
_entity.type
_entity.pdbx_description
1 polymer ?
#
loop_
_entity_poly.entity_id
_entity_poly.type
_entity_poly.pdbx_seq_one_letter_code
_entity_poly.pdbx_strand_id
1 'polypeptide(L)'
;MVAYGEPVLAHFATHLPEAAGYSLVQLIETSAVTGHFCDASGDAYLDVFSCKDFDPAVAVGVVERHLSPASVRKVELIRDASLAPRRVEGVRA
;
A
#
# COMPACT_ATOMS: atom_id res chain seq x y z
N MET A 1 6.91 -8.10 -7.67
CA MET A 1 7.10 -7.24 -6.49
C MET A 1 8.12 -7.93 -5.61
N VAL A 2 9.17 -7.23 -5.19
CA VAL A 2 10.24 -7.76 -4.33
C VAL A 2 10.29 -6.88 -3.08
N ALA A 3 10.24 -7.50 -1.91
CA ALA A 3 10.29 -6.80 -0.63
C ALA A 3 11.68 -6.23 -0.38
N TYR A 4 11.74 -5.02 0.15
CA TYR A 4 12.98 -4.40 0.63
C TYR A 4 12.97 -4.39 2.17
N GLY A 5 13.82 -5.24 2.75
CA GLY A 5 13.95 -5.36 4.20
C GLY A 5 12.69 -5.84 4.93
N GLU A 6 12.75 -5.78 6.26
CA GLU A 6 11.63 -6.11 7.13
C GLU A 6 10.57 -4.99 7.09
N PRO A 7 9.27 -5.33 7.19
CA PRO A 7 8.22 -4.34 7.29
C PRO A 7 8.33 -3.58 8.61
N VAL A 8 7.95 -2.30 8.58
CA VAL A 8 7.60 -1.60 9.82
C VAL A 8 6.22 -2.11 10.23
N LEU A 9 6.11 -2.67 11.44
CA LEU A 9 4.86 -3.17 12.01
C LEU A 9 4.69 -2.58 13.41
N ALA A 10 3.54 -1.97 13.68
CA ALA A 10 3.24 -1.40 14.99
C ALA A 10 1.78 -1.64 15.36
N HIS A 11 1.55 -2.07 16.60
CA HIS A 11 0.24 -2.00 17.26
C HIS A 11 0.24 -0.75 18.13
N PHE A 12 -0.60 0.24 17.80
CA PHE A 12 -0.54 1.55 18.45
C PHE A 12 -1.92 2.21 18.55
N ALA A 13 -1.95 3.43 19.10
CA ALA A 13 -3.16 4.20 19.37
C ALA A 13 -4.20 3.45 20.22
N THR A 14 -3.76 2.48 21.04
CA THR A 14 -4.62 1.59 21.84
C THR A 14 -5.47 2.30 22.90
N HIS A 15 -5.24 3.59 23.13
CA HIS A 15 -6.05 4.46 23.98
C HIS A 15 -7.26 5.07 23.27
N LEU A 16 -7.33 4.96 21.93
CA LEU A 16 -8.43 5.41 21.08
C LEU A 16 -9.04 4.18 20.38
N PRO A 17 -10.16 3.63 20.88
CA PRO A 17 -10.76 2.41 20.33
C PRO A 17 -11.01 2.44 18.82
N GLU A 18 -11.29 3.62 18.26
CA GLU A 18 -11.54 3.85 16.83
C GLU A 18 -10.27 3.84 15.96
N ALA A 19 -9.07 3.98 16.55
CA ALA A 19 -7.80 4.01 15.86
C ALA A 19 -6.85 2.86 16.26
N ALA A 20 -7.22 2.10 17.29
CA ALA A 20 -6.46 0.97 17.79
C ALA A 20 -6.38 -0.14 16.72
N GLY A 21 -5.18 -0.63 16.48
CA GLY A 21 -4.95 -1.62 15.45
C GLY A 21 -3.50 -1.81 15.08
N TYR A 22 -3.23 -2.83 14.28
CA TYR A 22 -1.92 -3.02 13.66
C TYR A 22 -1.84 -2.16 12.40
N SER A 23 -0.77 -1.40 12.23
CA SER A 23 -0.41 -0.85 10.93
C SER A 23 0.93 -1.36 10.46
N LEU A 24 1.04 -1.50 9.13
CA LEU A 24 2.28 -1.90 8.49
C LEU A 24 2.65 -0.99 7.32
N VAL A 25 3.95 -0.93 7.08
CA VAL A 25 4.55 -0.43 5.84
C VAL A 25 5.61 -1.42 5.40
N GLN A 26 5.39 -2.09 4.28
CA GLN A 26 6.38 -2.90 3.58
C GLN A 26 6.90 -2.12 2.38
N LEU A 27 8.18 -1.73 2.40
CA LEU A 27 8.83 -1.22 1.20
C LEU A 27 9.01 -2.34 0.19
N ILE A 28 8.80 -2.04 -1.08
CA ILE A 28 9.09 -2.92 -2.20
C ILE A 28 9.96 -2.16 -3.19
N GLU A 29 10.73 -2.85 -4.03
CA GLU A 29 11.60 -2.20 -5.03
C GLU A 29 10.85 -1.25 -5.98
N THR A 30 9.53 -1.41 -6.08
CA THR A 30 8.67 -0.63 -6.96
C THR A 30 7.79 0.38 -6.23
N SER A 31 7.99 0.63 -4.92
CA SER A 31 7.30 1.60 -4.03
C SER A 31 6.97 0.97 -2.65
N ALA A 32 5.69 0.80 -2.27
CA ALA A 32 5.31 0.32 -0.93
C ALA A 32 3.93 -0.35 -0.88
N VAL A 33 3.77 -1.28 0.06
CA VAL A 33 2.48 -1.83 0.48
C VAL A 33 2.22 -1.37 1.91
N THR A 34 1.04 -0.80 2.16
CA THR A 34 0.65 -0.34 3.50
C THR A 34 -0.65 -1.01 3.95
N GLY A 35 -0.83 -1.07 5.26
CA GLY A 35 -2.04 -1.66 5.83
C GLY A 35 -2.37 -1.12 7.20
N HIS A 36 -3.66 -1.12 7.53
CA HIS A 36 -4.18 -0.92 8.88
C HIS A 36 -5.29 -1.93 9.17
N PHE A 37 -5.23 -2.57 10.33
CA PHE A 37 -6.15 -3.61 10.80
C PHE A 37 -6.77 -3.14 12.10
N CYS A 38 -8.07 -2.83 12.08
CA CYS A 38 -8.77 -2.22 13.21
C CYS A 38 -9.17 -3.28 14.24
N ASP A 39 -8.80 -3.07 15.51
CA ASP A 39 -9.12 -4.00 16.59
C ASP A 39 -10.64 -4.08 16.83
N ALA A 40 -11.33 -2.93 16.77
CA ALA A 40 -12.74 -2.83 17.16
C ALA A 40 -13.70 -3.44 16.14
N SER A 41 -13.46 -3.22 14.84
CA SER A 41 -14.35 -3.73 13.77
C SER A 41 -13.84 -5.01 13.11
N GLY A 42 -12.54 -5.30 13.21
CA GLY A 42 -11.90 -6.37 12.44
C GLY A 42 -11.69 -6.01 10.96
N ASP A 43 -11.99 -4.78 10.55
CA ASP A 43 -11.77 -4.33 9.17
C ASP A 43 -10.29 -4.17 8.87
N ALA A 44 -9.92 -4.37 7.60
CA ALA A 44 -8.58 -4.15 7.10
C ALA A 44 -8.61 -3.17 5.92
N TYR A 45 -7.71 -2.19 5.95
CA TYR A 45 -7.50 -1.22 4.88
C TYR A 45 -6.10 -1.43 4.34
N LEU A 46 -5.98 -1.78 3.05
CA LEU A 46 -4.72 -2.11 2.41
C LEU A 46 -4.52 -1.25 1.16
N ASP A 47 -3.30 -0.75 0.96
CA ASP A 47 -2.89 -0.05 -0.26
C ASP A 47 -1.68 -0.76 -0.87
N VAL A 48 -1.80 -1.17 -2.14
CA VAL A 48 -0.70 -1.71 -2.93
C VAL A 48 -0.29 -0.65 -3.94
N PHE A 49 0.70 0.17 -3.57
CA PHE A 49 1.21 1.21 -4.44
C PHE A 49 2.49 0.73 -5.14
N SER A 50 2.46 0.66 -6.47
CA SER A 50 3.58 0.19 -7.27
C SER A 50 3.75 1.02 -8.54
N CYS A 51 4.99 1.33 -8.90
CA CYS A 51 5.40 1.88 -10.20
C CYS A 51 5.52 0.80 -11.28
N LYS A 52 5.38 -0.48 -10.90
CA LYS A 52 5.31 -1.63 -11.82
C LYS A 52 3.87 -2.15 -11.86
N ASP A 53 3.39 -2.41 -13.07
CA ASP A 53 2.10 -3.05 -13.30
C ASP A 53 1.98 -4.39 -12.55
N PHE A 54 0.79 -4.62 -12.01
CA PHE A 54 0.42 -5.86 -11.35
C PHE A 54 -1.07 -6.11 -11.55
N ASP A 55 -1.48 -7.37 -11.45
CA ASP A 55 -2.90 -7.74 -11.49
C ASP A 55 -3.53 -7.50 -10.10
N PRO A 56 -4.50 -6.58 -9.98
CA PRO A 56 -5.20 -6.33 -8.71
C PRO A 56 -5.96 -7.55 -8.20
N ALA A 57 -6.38 -8.48 -9.07
CA ALA A 57 -7.06 -9.70 -8.66
C ALA A 57 -6.16 -10.63 -7.83
N VAL A 58 -4.84 -10.62 -8.09
CA VAL A 58 -3.87 -11.37 -7.28
C VAL A 58 -3.82 -10.80 -5.87
N ALA A 59 -3.82 -9.47 -5.72
CA ALA A 59 -3.84 -8.83 -4.40
C ALA A 59 -5.12 -9.18 -3.64
N VAL A 60 -6.29 -9.10 -4.29
CA VAL A 60 -7.57 -9.52 -3.69
C VAL A 60 -7.54 -10.99 -3.27
N GLY A 61 -7.03 -11.89 -4.11
CA GLY A 61 -6.95 -13.32 -3.78
C GLY A 61 -6.03 -13.62 -2.58
N VAL A 62 -4.99 -12.82 -2.36
CA VAL A 62 -4.16 -12.89 -1.14
C VAL A 62 -4.96 -12.47 0.09
N VAL A 63 -5.71 -11.36 0.00
CA VAL A 63 -6.59 -10.88 1.08
C VAL A 63 -7.62 -11.96 1.43
N GLU A 64 -8.31 -12.51 0.43
CA GLU A 64 -9.32 -13.55 0.64
C GLU A 64 -8.74 -14.79 1.32
N ARG A 65 -7.58 -15.26 0.84
CA ARG A 65 -6.92 -16.45 1.39
C ARG A 65 -6.47 -16.28 2.83
N HIS A 66 -5.90 -15.12 3.17
CA HIS A 66 -5.22 -14.94 4.46
C HIS A 66 -6.07 -14.26 5.52
N LEU A 67 -7.04 -13.43 5.12
CA LEU A 67 -7.88 -12.66 6.04
C LEU A 67 -9.33 -13.16 6.08
N SER A 68 -9.76 -13.98 5.10
CA SER A 68 -11.13 -14.51 5.01
C SER A 68 -12.23 -13.46 5.28
N PRO A 69 -12.17 -12.29 4.62
CA PRO A 69 -13.10 -11.20 4.90
C PRO A 69 -14.52 -11.56 4.48
N ALA A 70 -15.52 -11.01 5.17
CA ALA A 70 -16.93 -11.18 4.78
C ALA A 70 -17.26 -10.46 3.45
N SER A 71 -16.54 -9.39 3.12
CA SER A 71 -16.66 -8.66 1.85
C SER A 71 -15.37 -7.90 1.51
N VAL A 72 -15.15 -7.62 0.23
CA VAL A 72 -14.00 -6.83 -0.24
C VAL A 72 -14.50 -5.69 -1.12
N ARG A 73 -14.05 -4.46 -0.82
CA ARG A 73 -14.21 -3.29 -1.67
C ARG A 73 -12.84 -2.86 -2.19
N LYS A 74 -12.72 -2.67 -3.51
CA LYS A 74 -11.49 -2.22 -4.15
C LYS A 74 -11.69 -0.95 -4.96
N VAL A 75 -10.63 -0.15 -5.05
CA VAL A 75 -10.50 0.99 -5.96
C VAL A 75 -9.13 0.89 -6.62
N GLU A 76 -9.08 1.06 -7.94
CA GLU A 76 -7.84 1.07 -8.71
C GLU A 76 -7.56 2.50 -9.16
N LEU A 77 -6.35 2.99 -8.90
CA LEU A 77 -5.93 4.37 -9.21
C LEU A 77 -4.67 4.32 -10.07
N ILE A 78 -4.76 4.87 -11.28
CA ILE A 78 -3.60 5.10 -12.14
C ILE A 78 -3.01 6.46 -11.78
N ARG A 79 -1.74 6.48 -11.36
CA ARG A 79 -1.03 7.67 -10.90
C ARG A 79 0.11 7.99 -11.86
N ASP A 80 -0.13 8.94 -12.77
CA ASP A 80 0.87 9.44 -13.70
C ASP A 80 1.40 10.80 -13.25
N ALA A 81 2.73 10.95 -13.17
CA ALA A 81 3.36 12.26 -13.16
C ALA A 81 3.47 12.73 -14.62
N SER A 82 2.89 13.89 -14.94
CA SER A 82 3.05 14.47 -16.28
C SER A 82 4.53 14.62 -16.60
N LEU A 83 4.94 14.19 -17.79
CA LEU A 83 6.25 14.50 -18.34
C LEU A 83 6.30 15.98 -18.70
N ALA A 84 6.34 16.87 -17.71
CA ALA A 84 6.76 18.24 -17.96
C ALA A 84 8.17 18.15 -18.58
N PRO A 85 8.41 18.75 -19.77
CA PRO A 85 9.68 18.61 -20.45
C PRO A 85 10.80 19.03 -19.52
N ARG A 86 11.81 18.17 -19.34
CA ARG A 86 13.02 18.51 -18.59
C ARG A 86 13.60 19.78 -19.22
N ARG A 87 13.68 20.86 -18.45
CA ARG A 87 14.39 22.07 -18.87
C ARG A 87 15.86 21.68 -19.00
N VAL A 88 16.31 21.43 -20.22
CA VAL A 88 17.74 21.24 -20.49
C VAL A 88 18.37 22.62 -20.36
N GLU A 89 18.87 22.96 -19.17
CA GLU A 89 19.73 24.13 -19.02
C GLU A 89 21.04 23.85 -19.75
N GLY A 90 21.34 24.72 -20.71
CA GLY A 90 22.26 24.47 -21.81
C GLY A 90 23.69 24.15 -21.38
N VAL A 91 24.26 23.14 -22.04
CA VAL A 91 25.69 23.05 -22.29
C VAL A 91 26.07 24.27 -23.14
N ARG A 92 26.77 25.23 -22.52
CA ARG A 92 27.48 26.26 -23.28
C ARG A 92 28.76 25.63 -23.82
N ALA A 93 28.92 25.70 -25.14
CA ALA A 93 30.17 25.45 -25.84
C ALA A 93 31.23 26.49 -25.46
#